data_AF-A0A1M8A7B2-F1
#
_entry.id   AF-A0A1M8A7B2-F1
#
_cell.length_a   1.000
_cell.length_b   1.000
_cell.length_c   1.000
_cell.angle_alpha   90.00
_cell.angle_beta   90.00
_cell.angle_gamma   90.00
#
_symmetry.space_group_name_H-M   'P 1'
#
loop_
_entity.id
_entity.type
_entity.pdbx_description
1 polymer ?
#
loop_
_entity_poly.entity_id
_entity_poly.type
_entity_poly.pdbx_seq_one_letter_code
_entity_poly.pdbx_strand_id
1 'polypeptide(L)'
;MVLHAPGTRAHARAVAALGRAVLRRTGGRAYTAVSAAEVLRAQAEAGSNRELDPRGVDYGLFESPSGEYVHQSRLAPRISTSPAGVDTMRRVLQDGDYAGAAHLFAQLRALGTPLAAPLVEYAYAARWCAASQRADEVVPFLERVPAQAAHSAAAMHQVAQALLLLARDAAALPAAERALLVAADRGFTQALPRALTELYHGPLGGSPGAEALWRSLVPRLRAAGASEATLASLFARVVRAQVRARHAPLHETLPSTSAAPVSFALDARTRTLLQRDALRAPLMLPHDQARFAHYAEARDLMRMRSVLLGAVSRGYVPPLELLSTLLAMASAHTHIPASGAAPCSTGTYLRPLRRRLQACPGLWETAMLRAREKAGDWRGALRLWQARFVPSPAVRAATVEALLATPEPGRGAGAGAGAGAPGTYATAVARNSAARPAAQRAVRARLVPTSYAVATALRALAQGCGPQAAPLAQAYAALVAHARAGASVRAACFEAFVPMMSRADPQRFVRAAPTTPLPTLWTMLQDMRACGVAPRATTWTLWLQALARARGRRAWRVAATLLRAMDEPASEAARALSLPRATAGTYAGVLHVLQRVRPGARVRRRQAHVRGRMQRRGYERCTAVTPNRHA
;
A
#
# COMPACT_ATOMS: atom_id res chain seq x y z
N MET A 1 39.16 -18.08 -25.17
CA MET A 1 38.38 -16.88 -25.56
C MET A 1 38.33 -15.95 -24.35
N VAL A 2 39.27 -15.00 -24.27
CA VAL A 2 39.36 -14.00 -23.19
C VAL A 2 39.07 -12.64 -23.81
N LEU A 3 38.05 -11.96 -23.30
CA LEU A 3 37.64 -10.63 -23.74
C LEU A 3 38.63 -9.58 -23.20
N HIS A 4 39.29 -8.85 -24.09
CA HIS A 4 40.16 -7.71 -23.76
C HIS A 4 39.32 -6.47 -23.41
N ALA A 5 39.63 -5.83 -22.27
CA ALA A 5 39.14 -4.52 -21.89
C ALA A 5 39.91 -3.39 -22.64
N PRO A 6 39.22 -2.36 -23.18
CA PRO A 6 39.82 -1.37 -24.10
C PRO A 6 40.64 -0.24 -23.44
N GLY A 7 40.88 -0.25 -22.13
CA GLY A 7 41.51 0.87 -21.40
C GLY A 7 43.04 0.85 -21.30
N THR A 8 43.71 -0.28 -21.53
CA THR A 8 45.13 -0.44 -21.19
C THR A 8 46.10 0.13 -22.23
N ARG A 9 45.72 0.19 -23.51
CA ARG A 9 46.61 0.66 -24.59
C ARG A 9 46.76 2.19 -24.65
N ALA A 10 45.72 2.94 -24.30
CA ALA A 10 45.77 4.41 -24.29
C ALA A 10 46.59 4.93 -23.10
N HIS A 11 46.42 4.31 -21.93
CA HIS A 11 47.20 4.63 -20.73
C HIS A 11 48.68 4.25 -20.89
N ALA A 12 48.97 3.08 -21.47
CA ALA A 12 50.34 2.67 -21.80
C ALA A 12 51.02 3.61 -22.83
N ARG A 13 50.28 4.14 -23.81
CA ARG A 13 50.81 5.11 -24.78
C ARG A 13 51.07 6.49 -24.16
N ALA A 14 50.22 6.96 -23.26
CA ALA A 14 50.41 8.23 -22.56
C ALA A 14 51.61 8.18 -21.59
N VAL A 15 51.75 7.09 -20.84
CA VAL A 15 52.91 6.86 -19.95
C VAL A 15 54.20 6.70 -20.76
N ALA A 16 54.16 6.04 -21.92
CA ALA A 16 55.32 5.93 -22.83
C ALA A 16 55.67 7.25 -23.56
N ALA A 17 54.71 8.18 -23.70
CA ALA A 17 54.96 9.51 -24.27
C ALA A 17 55.59 10.45 -23.23
N LEU A 18 55.09 10.45 -21.99
CA LEU A 18 55.73 11.10 -20.84
C LEU A 18 57.13 10.53 -20.56
N GLY A 19 57.25 9.21 -20.66
CA GLY A 19 58.49 8.43 -20.76
C GLY A 19 59.59 9.10 -21.57
N ARG A 20 59.24 9.38 -22.83
CA ARG A 20 60.17 9.86 -23.86
C ARG A 20 60.45 11.36 -23.77
N ALA A 21 59.51 12.15 -23.25
CA ALA A 21 59.69 13.59 -23.05
C ALA A 21 60.68 13.88 -21.90
N VAL A 22 60.61 13.11 -20.81
CA VAL A 22 61.53 13.23 -19.66
C VAL A 22 62.94 12.73 -20.03
N LEU A 23 63.05 11.60 -20.73
CA LEU A 23 64.34 11.03 -21.18
C LEU A 23 65.11 11.95 -22.15
N ARG A 24 64.42 12.78 -22.94
CA ARG A 24 65.06 13.74 -23.86
C ARG A 24 65.65 14.96 -23.16
N ARG A 25 65.12 15.38 -22.00
CA ARG A 25 65.58 16.58 -21.28
C ARG A 25 66.63 16.29 -20.19
N THR A 26 66.74 15.06 -19.69
CA THR A 26 67.70 14.71 -18.60
C THR A 26 69.04 14.15 -19.06
N GLY A 27 69.37 14.23 -20.36
CA GLY A 27 70.68 13.84 -20.87
C GLY A 27 71.06 12.37 -20.62
N GLY A 28 70.08 11.46 -20.61
CA GLY A 28 70.34 10.02 -20.50
C GLY A 28 70.58 9.48 -19.08
N ARG A 29 70.15 10.17 -18.02
CA ARG A 29 70.12 9.56 -16.67
C ARG A 29 68.93 8.60 -16.51
N ALA A 30 69.19 7.46 -15.89
CA ALA A 30 68.23 6.38 -15.69
C ALA A 30 67.00 6.84 -14.88
N TYR A 31 65.83 6.27 -15.24
CA TYR A 31 64.50 6.58 -14.69
C TYR A 31 64.37 6.47 -13.16
N THR A 32 65.34 5.84 -12.50
CA THR A 32 65.36 5.58 -11.05
C THR A 32 65.91 6.74 -10.22
N ALA A 33 66.46 7.80 -10.84
CA ALA A 33 67.09 8.92 -10.13
C ALA A 33 66.26 10.21 -10.12
N VAL A 34 65.05 10.23 -10.69
CA VAL A 34 64.20 11.43 -10.73
C VAL A 34 63.21 11.38 -9.57
N SER A 35 63.32 12.33 -8.64
CA SER A 35 62.41 12.41 -7.49
C SER A 35 61.02 12.90 -7.93
N ALA A 36 59.97 12.48 -7.20
CA ALA A 36 58.60 12.95 -7.46
C ALA A 36 58.47 14.49 -7.39
N ALA A 37 59.34 15.14 -6.59
CA ALA A 37 59.42 16.59 -6.50
C ALA A 37 59.96 17.24 -7.77
N GLU A 38 60.90 16.61 -8.47
CA GLU A 38 61.45 17.11 -9.74
C GLU A 38 60.46 16.92 -10.90
N VAL A 39 59.71 15.82 -10.91
CA VAL A 39 58.61 15.61 -11.87
C VAL A 39 57.51 16.66 -11.68
N LEU A 40 57.16 16.97 -10.43
CA LEU A 40 56.17 18.00 -10.10
C LEU A 40 56.66 19.41 -10.41
N ARG A 41 57.95 19.73 -10.20
CA ARG A 41 58.53 21.02 -10.64
C ARG A 41 58.52 21.15 -12.16
N ALA A 42 58.96 20.13 -12.88
CA ALA A 42 58.94 20.13 -14.34
C ALA A 42 57.52 20.24 -14.92
N GLN A 43 56.51 19.69 -14.22
CA GLN A 43 55.10 19.87 -14.57
C GLN A 43 54.53 21.25 -14.20
N ALA A 44 55.02 21.86 -13.12
CA ALA A 44 54.63 23.21 -12.70
C ALA A 44 55.28 24.31 -13.55
N GLU A 45 56.47 24.04 -14.12
CA GLU A 45 57.19 24.94 -15.02
C GLU A 45 56.69 24.84 -16.47
N ALA A 46 56.08 23.72 -16.84
CA ALA A 46 55.50 23.48 -18.16
C ALA A 46 54.36 24.47 -18.46
N GLY A 47 54.60 25.40 -19.39
CA GLY A 47 53.66 26.47 -19.76
C GLY A 47 53.79 27.77 -18.97
N SER A 48 54.82 27.92 -18.12
CA SER A 48 55.16 29.22 -17.51
C SER A 48 56.10 30.02 -18.42
N ASN A 49 56.08 31.36 -18.36
CA ASN A 49 56.98 32.22 -19.15
C ASN A 49 58.48 31.97 -18.88
N ARG A 50 58.82 31.30 -17.77
CA ARG A 50 60.19 30.85 -17.47
C ARG A 50 60.67 29.70 -18.35
N GLU A 51 59.76 28.97 -19.01
CA GLU A 51 60.11 27.93 -19.98
C GLU A 51 60.59 28.52 -21.31
N LEU A 52 60.25 29.79 -21.60
CA LEU A 52 60.61 30.51 -22.83
C LEU A 52 61.78 31.50 -22.63
N ASP A 53 61.93 32.11 -21.45
CA ASP A 53 63.11 32.93 -21.10
C ASP A 53 63.56 32.70 -19.63
N PRO A 54 64.78 32.18 -19.40
CA PRO A 54 65.31 31.94 -18.05
C PRO A 54 65.54 33.21 -17.22
N ARG A 55 65.45 34.41 -17.81
CA ARG A 55 65.60 35.69 -17.10
C ARG A 55 64.32 36.17 -16.43
N GLY A 56 63.17 35.54 -16.70
CA GLY A 56 61.90 35.85 -16.06
C GLY A 56 61.24 37.15 -16.55
N VAL A 57 61.52 37.58 -17.77
CA VAL A 57 60.90 38.76 -18.39
C VAL A 57 59.47 38.43 -18.82
N ASP A 58 58.51 39.25 -18.41
CA ASP A 58 57.10 39.07 -18.79
C ASP A 58 56.79 39.82 -20.10
N TYR A 59 56.87 39.11 -21.21
CA TYR A 59 56.62 39.65 -22.55
C TYR A 59 55.16 40.11 -22.76
N GLY A 60 54.23 39.76 -21.85
CA GLY A 60 52.85 40.26 -21.86
C GLY A 60 52.72 41.77 -21.63
N LEU A 61 53.80 42.45 -21.21
CA LEU A 61 53.86 43.91 -21.06
C LEU A 61 54.29 44.65 -22.33
N PHE A 62 54.91 43.97 -23.30
CA PHE A 62 55.55 44.62 -24.45
C PHE A 62 54.91 44.28 -25.80
N GLU A 63 54.16 43.18 -25.88
CA GLU A 63 53.44 42.79 -27.09
C GLU A 63 51.97 42.52 -26.79
N SER A 64 51.10 42.99 -27.70
CA SER A 64 49.68 42.65 -27.63
C SER A 64 49.53 41.14 -27.83
N PRO A 65 48.80 40.42 -26.96
CA PRO A 65 48.73 38.96 -27.05
C PRO A 65 48.19 38.55 -28.42
N SER A 66 48.93 37.65 -29.08
CA SER A 66 48.57 37.19 -30.42
C SER A 66 47.16 36.59 -30.44
N GLY A 67 46.47 36.71 -31.57
CA GLY A 67 45.10 36.17 -31.72
C GLY A 67 45.01 34.68 -31.39
N GLU A 68 46.06 33.91 -31.66
CA GLU A 68 46.18 32.51 -31.28
C GLU A 68 46.34 32.29 -29.77
N TYR A 69 47.12 33.11 -29.07
CA TYR A 69 47.23 33.03 -27.60
C TYR A 69 45.91 33.39 -26.91
N VAL A 70 45.20 34.40 -27.41
CA VAL A 70 43.85 34.75 -26.91
C VAL A 70 42.86 33.63 -27.20
N HIS A 71 42.98 32.97 -28.36
CA HIS A 71 42.13 31.83 -28.69
C HIS A 71 42.44 30.62 -27.81
N GLN A 72 43.72 30.27 -27.60
CA GLN A 72 44.13 29.15 -26.76
C GLN A 72 43.88 29.39 -25.27
N SER A 73 44.06 30.61 -24.75
CA SER A 73 43.73 30.93 -23.36
C SER A 73 42.22 30.88 -23.08
N ARG A 74 41.38 31.17 -24.08
CA ARG A 74 39.92 30.94 -24.02
C ARG A 74 39.55 29.46 -24.05
N LEU A 75 40.38 28.63 -24.68
CA LEU A 75 40.21 27.17 -24.76
C LEU A 75 40.85 26.43 -23.58
N ALA A 76 41.78 27.06 -22.87
CA ALA A 76 42.44 26.48 -21.70
C ALA A 76 41.41 26.26 -20.57
N PRO A 77 41.41 25.08 -19.92
CA PRO A 77 40.51 24.83 -18.81
C PRO A 77 40.78 25.83 -17.69
N ARG A 78 39.73 26.54 -17.26
CA ARG A 78 39.80 27.54 -16.18
C ARG A 78 40.57 26.96 -14.99
N ILE A 79 41.62 27.64 -14.55
CA ILE A 79 42.36 27.32 -13.33
C ILE A 79 41.34 27.32 -12.20
N SER A 80 41.06 26.14 -11.64
CA SER A 80 40.11 26.00 -10.55
C SER A 80 40.68 26.71 -9.34
N THR A 81 39.89 27.60 -8.75
CA THR A 81 40.20 28.28 -7.48
C THR A 81 39.99 27.35 -6.27
N SER A 82 39.58 26.11 -6.49
CA SER A 82 39.37 25.12 -5.43
C SER A 82 40.69 24.41 -5.09
N PRO A 83 40.93 24.03 -3.82
CA PRO A 83 42.10 23.23 -3.45
C PRO A 83 42.16 21.93 -4.26
N ALA A 84 43.37 21.51 -4.67
CA ALA A 84 43.58 20.33 -5.53
C ALA A 84 42.93 19.03 -5.00
N GLY A 85 42.88 18.86 -3.67
CA GLY A 85 42.20 17.73 -3.04
C GLY A 85 40.68 17.73 -3.26
N VAL A 86 40.05 18.91 -3.26
CA VAL A 86 38.60 19.10 -3.50
C VAL A 86 38.27 18.84 -4.96
N ASP A 87 39.11 19.30 -5.89
CA ASP A 87 38.89 19.06 -7.32
C ASP A 87 39.08 17.60 -7.71
N THR A 88 40.07 16.94 -7.12
CA THR A 88 40.25 15.49 -7.30
C THR A 88 39.02 14.74 -6.78
N MET A 89 38.54 15.10 -5.59
CA MET A 89 37.33 14.53 -5.01
C MET A 89 36.09 14.77 -5.89
N ARG A 90 35.93 15.98 -6.44
CA ARG A 90 34.82 16.32 -7.34
C ARG A 90 34.82 15.43 -8.59
N ARG A 91 35.99 15.23 -9.22
CA ARG A 91 36.13 14.38 -10.41
C ARG A 91 35.74 12.93 -10.11
N VAL A 92 36.30 12.34 -9.05
CA VAL A 92 36.02 10.94 -8.67
C VAL A 92 34.53 10.74 -8.37
N LEU A 93 33.89 11.70 -7.71
CA LEU A 93 32.45 11.64 -7.42
C LEU A 93 31.59 11.79 -8.68
N GLN A 94 32.00 12.63 -9.64
CA GLN A 94 31.31 12.82 -10.92
C GLN A 94 31.46 11.59 -11.83
N ASP A 95 32.61 10.92 -11.77
CA ASP A 95 32.88 9.65 -12.47
C ASP A 95 32.10 8.47 -11.87
N GLY A 96 31.49 8.66 -10.69
CA GLY A 96 30.65 7.65 -10.02
C GLY A 96 31.43 6.57 -9.27
N ASP A 97 32.76 6.73 -9.09
CA ASP A 97 33.57 5.84 -8.28
C ASP A 97 33.49 6.21 -6.79
N TYR A 98 32.37 5.85 -6.17
CA TYR A 98 32.12 6.18 -4.76
C TYR A 98 32.99 5.38 -3.78
N ALA A 99 33.49 4.21 -4.18
CA ALA A 99 34.41 3.41 -3.36
C ALA A 99 35.80 4.05 -3.33
N GLY A 100 36.30 4.47 -4.50
CA GLY A 100 37.51 5.26 -4.64
C GLY A 100 37.40 6.60 -3.91
N ALA A 101 36.25 7.29 -4.02
CA ALA A 101 36.00 8.55 -3.31
C ALA A 101 36.07 8.38 -1.79
N ALA A 102 35.48 7.32 -1.23
CA ALA A 102 35.54 7.01 0.20
C ALA A 102 36.98 6.75 0.67
N HIS A 103 37.76 5.98 -0.09
CA HIS A 103 39.16 5.71 0.22
C HIS A 103 40.02 6.98 0.14
N LEU A 104 39.88 7.75 -0.94
CA LEU A 104 40.54 9.03 -1.13
C LEU A 104 40.19 10.00 0.01
N PHE A 105 38.93 10.03 0.43
CA PHE A 105 38.48 10.88 1.53
C PHE A 105 39.17 10.52 2.84
N ALA A 106 39.32 9.22 3.15
CA ALA A 106 40.05 8.76 4.32
C ALA A 106 41.54 9.14 4.27
N GLN A 107 42.20 8.96 3.12
CA GLN A 107 43.60 9.33 2.92
C GLN A 107 43.82 10.84 3.06
N LEU A 108 42.97 11.65 2.42
CA LEU A 108 43.04 13.10 2.48
C LEU A 108 42.82 13.63 3.91
N ARG A 109 41.95 12.97 4.70
CA ARG A 109 41.79 13.26 6.13
C ARG A 109 43.02 12.87 6.95
N ALA A 110 43.60 11.69 6.69
CA ALA A 110 44.81 11.24 7.39
C ALA A 110 46.01 12.18 7.13
N LEU A 111 46.10 12.73 5.92
CA LEU A 111 47.12 13.69 5.51
C LEU A 111 46.85 15.14 5.97
N GLY A 112 45.75 15.39 6.70
CA GLY A 112 45.39 16.73 7.18
C GLY A 112 45.05 17.72 6.07
N THR A 113 44.78 17.25 4.85
CA THR A 113 44.50 18.14 3.72
C THR A 113 43.15 18.86 3.89
N PRO A 114 43.07 20.17 3.58
CA PRO A 114 41.86 20.95 3.78
C PRO A 114 40.77 20.54 2.77
N LEU A 115 39.86 19.66 3.19
CA LEU A 115 38.61 19.32 2.51
C LEU A 115 37.45 20.24 2.91
N ALA A 116 37.76 21.49 3.28
CA ALA A 116 36.79 22.42 3.87
C ALA A 116 35.76 22.95 2.85
N ALA A 117 36.07 22.88 1.55
CA ALA A 117 35.18 23.39 0.52
C ALA A 117 33.95 22.48 0.38
N PRO A 118 32.73 23.03 0.56
CA PRO A 118 31.52 22.23 0.50
C PRO A 118 31.16 21.86 -0.95
N LEU A 119 30.89 20.57 -1.21
CA LEU A 119 30.46 20.07 -2.52
C LEU A 119 29.06 19.43 -2.44
N VAL A 120 28.26 19.63 -3.48
CA VAL A 120 26.92 19.02 -3.58
C VAL A 120 27.04 17.50 -3.79
N GLU A 121 28.08 17.08 -4.50
CA GLU A 121 28.40 15.70 -4.84
C GLU A 121 28.60 14.81 -3.61
N TYR A 122 28.98 15.40 -2.46
CA TYR A 122 29.08 14.66 -1.20
C TYR A 122 27.74 14.06 -0.74
N ALA A 123 26.60 14.60 -1.17
CA ALA A 123 25.30 14.00 -0.89
C ALA A 123 25.13 12.62 -1.57
N TYR A 124 25.74 12.42 -2.74
CA TYR A 124 25.73 11.16 -3.47
C TYR A 124 26.63 10.13 -2.77
N ALA A 125 27.81 10.56 -2.32
CA ALA A 125 28.72 9.74 -1.53
C ALA A 125 28.07 9.28 -0.22
N ALA A 126 27.39 10.19 0.49
CA ALA A 126 26.66 9.89 1.72
C ALA A 126 25.58 8.81 1.50
N ARG A 127 24.81 8.91 0.41
CA ARG A 127 23.81 7.88 0.06
C ARG A 127 24.47 6.54 -0.25
N TRP A 128 25.56 6.54 -1.01
CA TRP A 128 26.28 5.31 -1.34
C TRP A 128 26.85 4.64 -0.08
N CYS A 129 27.46 5.41 0.83
CA CYS A 129 27.98 4.89 2.10
C CYS A 129 26.86 4.25 2.95
N ALA A 130 25.69 4.90 3.01
CA ALA A 130 24.52 4.36 3.70
C ALA A 130 23.99 3.07 3.04
N ALA A 131 24.02 2.98 1.71
CA ALA A 131 23.61 1.78 0.98
C ALA A 131 24.60 0.62 1.14
N SER A 132 25.89 0.93 1.29
CA SER A 132 26.98 -0.03 1.45
C SER A 132 27.27 -0.38 2.93
N GLN A 133 26.37 -0.02 3.86
CA GLN A 133 26.51 -0.30 5.30
C GLN A 133 27.77 0.32 5.96
N ARG A 134 28.33 1.38 5.38
CA ARG A 134 29.46 2.15 5.93
C ARG A 134 28.93 3.37 6.70
N ALA A 135 28.24 3.11 7.81
CA ALA A 135 27.50 4.14 8.55
C ALA A 135 28.39 5.28 9.08
N ASP A 136 29.61 4.94 9.54
CA ASP A 136 30.56 5.90 10.12
C ASP A 136 31.05 6.97 9.11
N GLU A 137 30.96 6.68 7.82
CA GLU A 137 31.41 7.58 6.75
C GLU A 137 30.30 8.51 6.25
N VAL A 138 29.04 8.22 6.55
CA VAL A 138 27.91 9.03 6.08
C VAL A 138 27.93 10.42 6.69
N VAL A 139 28.16 10.53 8.01
CA VAL A 139 28.16 11.81 8.73
C VAL A 139 29.26 12.76 8.24
N PRO A 140 30.54 12.33 8.10
CA PRO A 140 31.59 13.18 7.54
C PRO A 140 31.28 13.74 6.15
N PHE A 141 30.62 12.97 5.28
CA PHE A 141 30.21 13.46 3.96
C PHE A 141 29.06 14.46 4.05
N LEU A 142 28.04 14.18 4.87
CA LEU A 142 26.91 15.10 5.09
C LEU A 142 27.37 16.45 5.68
N GLU A 143 28.33 16.43 6.61
CA GLU A 143 28.95 17.63 7.19
C GLU A 143 29.68 18.51 6.15
N ARG A 144 29.90 18.03 4.92
CA ARG A 144 30.56 18.81 3.86
C ARG A 144 29.60 19.18 2.73
N VAL A 145 28.33 18.81 2.82
CA VAL A 145 27.31 19.27 1.87
C VAL A 145 27.00 20.75 2.15
N PRO A 146 27.01 21.63 1.13
CA PRO A 146 26.73 23.05 1.32
C PRO A 146 25.29 23.25 1.79
N ALA A 147 25.06 24.16 2.75
CA ALA A 147 23.71 24.47 3.24
C ALA A 147 22.79 24.99 2.11
N GLN A 148 23.35 25.74 1.16
CA GLN A 148 22.63 26.22 -0.03
C GLN A 148 22.08 25.05 -0.89
N ALA A 149 22.71 23.87 -0.84
CA ALA A 149 22.24 22.68 -1.56
C ALA A 149 20.89 22.17 -1.04
N ALA A 150 20.46 22.56 0.17
CA ALA A 150 19.13 22.25 0.66
C ALA A 150 18.01 22.80 -0.25
N HIS A 151 18.28 23.83 -1.05
CA HIS A 151 17.35 24.36 -2.05
C HIS A 151 17.31 23.52 -3.33
N SER A 152 18.28 22.62 -3.54
CA SER A 152 18.32 21.73 -4.71
C SER A 152 17.51 20.46 -4.47
N ALA A 153 16.54 20.20 -5.36
CA ALA A 153 15.73 18.98 -5.31
C ALA A 153 16.56 17.69 -5.42
N ALA A 154 17.66 17.72 -6.19
CA ALA A 154 18.54 16.57 -6.37
C ALA A 154 19.29 16.24 -5.08
N ALA A 155 19.95 17.23 -4.47
CA ALA A 155 20.67 17.06 -3.21
C ALA A 155 19.73 16.65 -2.06
N MET A 156 18.58 17.31 -1.95
CA MET A 156 17.53 16.96 -0.99
C MET A 156 17.10 15.49 -1.13
N HIS A 157 16.93 15.00 -2.35
CA HIS A 157 16.60 13.60 -2.59
C HIS A 157 17.71 12.64 -2.12
N GLN A 158 18.98 12.93 -2.44
CA GLN A 158 20.09 12.07 -2.02
C GLN A 158 20.23 12.01 -0.51
N VAL A 159 20.17 13.16 0.18
CA VAL A 159 20.20 13.24 1.65
C VAL A 159 19.02 12.49 2.26
N ALA A 160 17.80 12.66 1.72
CA ALA A 160 16.61 11.94 2.21
C ALA A 160 16.74 10.41 2.08
N GLN A 161 17.37 9.93 1.01
CA GLN A 161 17.63 8.49 0.84
C GLN A 161 18.72 8.00 1.80
N ALA A 162 19.81 8.75 1.98
CA ALA A 162 20.88 8.40 2.91
C ALA A 162 20.34 8.24 4.34
N LEU A 163 19.58 9.23 4.82
CA LEU A 163 18.96 9.20 6.14
C LEU A 163 17.97 8.04 6.31
N LEU A 164 17.19 7.74 5.27
CA LEU A 164 16.23 6.63 5.30
C LEU A 164 16.92 5.26 5.35
N LEU A 165 18.04 5.10 4.65
CA LEU A 165 18.81 3.86 4.65
C LEU A 165 19.44 3.62 6.02
N LEU A 166 20.05 4.66 6.61
CA LEU A 166 20.57 4.61 7.98
C LEU A 166 19.48 4.29 9.00
N ALA A 167 18.31 4.92 8.89
CA ALA A 167 17.19 4.71 9.80
C ALA A 167 16.63 3.27 9.80
N ARG A 168 16.92 2.48 8.76
CA ARG A 168 16.48 1.07 8.65
C ARG A 168 17.48 0.07 9.22
N ASP A 169 18.72 0.50 9.40
CA ASP A 169 19.77 -0.34 9.95
C ASP A 169 19.89 -0.10 11.46
N ALA A 170 19.49 -1.10 12.24
CA ALA A 170 19.51 -1.01 13.70
C ALA A 170 20.94 -0.86 14.27
N ALA A 171 21.96 -1.41 13.60
CA ALA A 171 23.35 -1.28 14.02
C ALA A 171 23.89 0.14 13.80
N ALA A 172 23.31 0.88 12.86
CA ALA A 172 23.70 2.24 12.50
C ALA A 172 22.97 3.33 13.29
N LEU A 173 22.26 3.00 14.38
CA LEU A 173 21.42 3.94 15.11
C LEU A 173 22.17 5.22 15.56
N PRO A 174 23.38 5.16 16.16
CA PRO A 174 24.11 6.36 16.56
C PRO A 174 24.48 7.26 15.36
N ALA A 175 24.86 6.65 14.23
CA ALA A 175 25.15 7.37 13.00
C ALA A 175 23.87 8.00 12.41
N ALA A 176 22.73 7.32 12.48
CA ALA A 176 21.43 7.83 12.02
C ALA A 176 20.98 9.06 12.83
N GLU A 177 21.12 9.02 14.16
CA GLU A 177 20.82 10.15 15.04
C GLU A 177 21.70 11.36 14.70
N ARG A 178 23.01 11.17 14.60
CA ARG A 178 23.96 12.23 14.27
C ARG A 178 23.73 12.80 12.87
N ALA A 179 23.45 11.95 11.89
CA ALA A 179 23.14 12.36 10.52
C ALA A 179 21.86 13.22 10.45
N LEU A 180 20.84 12.93 11.25
CA LEU A 180 19.63 13.74 11.34
C LEU A 180 19.90 15.14 11.90
N LEU A 181 20.75 15.23 12.94
CA LEU A 181 21.15 16.51 13.51
C LEU A 181 21.93 17.36 12.50
N VAL A 182 22.91 16.76 11.81
CA VAL A 182 23.68 17.45 10.75
C VAL A 182 22.77 17.89 9.61
N ALA A 183 21.84 17.04 9.17
CA ALA A 183 20.88 17.41 8.12
C ALA A 183 19.96 18.57 8.55
N ALA A 184 19.57 18.62 9.83
CA ALA A 184 18.82 19.74 10.39
C ALA A 184 19.65 21.04 10.42
N ASP A 185 20.90 20.98 10.89
CA ASP A 185 21.83 22.11 10.94
C ASP A 185 22.10 22.72 9.55
N ARG A 186 22.03 21.89 8.51
CA ARG A 186 22.21 22.31 7.11
C ARG A 186 20.92 22.68 6.37
N GLY A 187 19.78 22.69 7.06
CA GLY A 187 18.50 23.12 6.49
C GLY A 187 17.78 22.09 5.62
N PHE A 188 18.18 20.80 5.66
CA PHE A 188 17.49 19.71 4.94
C PHE A 188 16.19 19.26 5.63
N THR A 189 15.36 20.22 6.05
CA THR A 189 14.12 20.01 6.80
C THR A 189 13.15 19.04 6.09
N GLN A 190 13.09 19.08 4.75
CA GLN A 190 12.21 18.23 3.94
C GLN A 190 12.70 16.78 3.80
N ALA A 191 13.97 16.49 4.11
CA ALA A 191 14.56 15.15 4.03
C ALA A 191 14.23 14.28 5.26
N LEU A 192 14.06 14.93 6.43
CA LEU A 192 13.86 14.30 7.73
C LEU A 192 12.58 13.45 7.90
N PRO A 193 11.40 13.81 7.35
CA PRO A 193 10.13 13.21 7.77
C PRO A 193 10.06 11.69 7.60
N ARG A 194 10.70 11.12 6.57
CA ARG A 194 10.68 9.67 6.31
C ARG A 194 11.59 8.93 7.27
N ALA A 195 12.83 9.40 7.43
CA ALA A 195 13.80 8.83 8.34
C ALA A 195 13.31 8.86 9.79
N LEU A 196 12.76 10.01 10.24
CA LEU A 196 12.13 10.13 11.57
C LEU A 196 10.97 9.14 11.74
N THR A 197 10.14 8.92 10.71
CA THR A 197 9.04 7.96 10.82
C THR A 197 9.55 6.54 11.02
N GLU A 198 10.61 6.13 10.32
CA GLU A 198 11.20 4.79 10.48
C GLU A 198 11.89 4.62 11.83
N LEU A 199 12.73 5.58 12.25
CA LEU A 199 13.44 5.51 13.54
C LEU A 199 12.48 5.42 14.73
N TYR A 200 11.46 6.28 14.77
CA TYR A 200 10.48 6.31 15.87
C TYR A 200 9.44 5.18 15.78
N HIS A 201 9.39 4.46 14.66
CA HIS A 201 8.65 3.20 14.56
C HIS A 201 9.49 2.00 15.01
N GLY A 202 10.83 2.12 14.94
CA GLY A 202 11.79 1.11 15.38
C GLY A 202 12.18 1.23 16.86
N PRO A 203 13.29 0.60 17.28
CA PRO A 203 13.66 0.45 18.69
C PRO A 203 13.94 1.78 19.42
N LEU A 204 14.34 2.83 18.70
CA LEU A 204 14.53 4.16 19.27
C LEU A 204 13.22 4.72 19.83
N GLY A 205 12.08 4.46 19.17
CA GLY A 205 10.80 5.10 19.48
C GLY A 205 10.29 4.84 20.90
N GLY A 206 10.71 3.75 21.54
CA GLY A 206 10.37 3.41 22.93
C GLY A 206 11.51 3.63 23.94
N SER A 207 12.65 4.17 23.51
CA SER A 207 13.80 4.41 24.37
C SER A 207 13.83 5.86 24.90
N PRO A 208 14.53 6.14 26.01
CA PRO A 208 14.76 7.52 26.47
C PRO A 208 15.53 8.37 25.43
N GLY A 209 16.23 7.73 24.49
CA GLY A 209 16.93 8.40 23.38
C GLY A 209 16.00 9.10 22.39
N ALA A 210 14.75 8.62 22.23
CA ALA A 210 13.75 9.29 21.39
C ALA A 210 13.47 10.73 21.86
N GLU A 211 13.34 10.94 23.16
CA GLU A 211 13.09 12.27 23.71
C GLU A 211 14.30 13.18 23.60
N ALA A 212 15.50 12.65 23.91
CA ALA A 212 16.75 13.37 23.79
C ALA A 212 17.03 13.82 22.34
N LEU A 213 16.79 12.95 21.35
CA LEU A 213 16.92 13.27 19.94
C LEU A 213 15.92 14.37 19.54
N TRP A 214 14.64 14.26 19.92
CA TRP A 214 13.63 15.26 19.58
C TRP A 214 13.98 16.64 20.16
N ARG A 215 14.36 16.69 21.45
CA ARG A 215 14.81 17.92 22.13
C ARG A 215 16.04 18.53 21.47
N SER A 216 16.94 17.71 20.95
CA SER A 216 18.13 18.16 20.21
C SER A 216 17.81 18.65 18.80
N LEU A 217 16.79 18.09 18.16
CA LEU A 217 16.46 18.37 16.77
C LEU A 217 15.68 19.68 16.60
N VAL A 218 14.72 19.97 17.50
CA VAL A 218 13.82 21.14 17.37
C VAL A 218 14.58 22.49 17.35
N PRO A 219 15.54 22.77 18.27
CA PRO A 219 16.29 24.04 18.24
C PRO A 219 17.08 24.22 16.95
N ARG A 220 17.67 23.14 16.42
CA ARG A 220 18.43 23.16 15.15
C ARG A 220 17.54 23.46 13.96
N LEU A 221 16.35 22.87 13.92
CA LEU A 221 15.37 23.15 12.86
C LEU A 221 14.86 24.60 12.92
N ARG A 222 14.66 25.16 14.12
CA ARG A 222 14.32 26.58 14.28
C ARG A 222 15.44 27.49 13.78
N ALA A 223 16.69 27.21 14.17
CA ALA A 223 17.86 27.95 13.70
C ALA A 223 18.01 27.89 12.18
N ALA A 224 17.64 26.77 11.56
CA ALA A 224 17.62 26.60 10.10
C ALA A 224 16.37 27.19 9.40
N GLY A 225 15.53 27.94 10.12
CA GLY A 225 14.36 28.64 9.55
C GLY A 225 13.10 27.80 9.35
N ALA A 226 12.97 26.64 10.01
CA ALA A 226 11.74 25.84 9.93
C ALA A 226 10.57 26.55 10.63
N SER A 227 9.45 26.70 9.92
CA SER A 227 8.22 27.25 10.51
C SER A 227 7.66 26.37 11.63
N GLU A 228 6.97 26.99 12.60
CA GLU A 228 6.26 26.27 13.67
C GLU A 228 5.24 25.27 13.12
N ALA A 229 4.60 25.56 11.97
CA ALA A 229 3.69 24.63 11.29
C ALA A 229 4.44 23.37 10.77
N THR A 230 5.65 23.54 10.25
CA THR A 230 6.51 22.42 9.82
C THR A 230 6.90 21.56 11.01
N LEU A 231 7.29 22.18 12.12
CA LEU A 231 7.67 21.48 13.35
C LEU A 231 6.49 20.72 13.96
N ALA A 232 5.30 21.33 14.03
CA ALA A 232 4.07 20.66 14.48
C ALA A 232 3.71 19.46 13.58
N SER A 233 3.86 19.58 12.26
CA SER A 233 3.63 18.50 11.31
C SER A 233 4.62 17.33 11.48
N LEU A 234 5.89 17.64 11.74
CA LEU A 234 6.92 16.65 12.06
C LEU A 234 6.62 15.96 13.40
N PHE A 235 6.28 16.73 14.44
CA PHE A 235 5.92 16.21 15.76
C PHE A 235 4.74 15.25 15.69
N ALA A 236 3.65 15.67 15.03
CA ALA A 236 2.48 14.83 14.82
C ALA A 236 2.83 13.55 14.04
N ARG A 237 3.84 13.57 13.16
CA ARG A 237 4.29 12.39 12.41
C ARG A 237 5.08 11.42 13.28
N VAL A 238 5.97 11.94 14.12
CA VAL A 238 6.73 11.16 15.10
C VAL A 238 5.78 10.47 16.09
N VAL A 239 4.85 11.21 16.68
CA VAL A 239 3.84 10.65 17.61
C VAL A 239 3.03 9.53 16.94
N ARG A 240 2.60 9.71 15.69
CA ARG A 240 1.91 8.64 14.95
C ARG A 240 2.78 7.40 14.70
N ALA A 241 4.09 7.56 14.52
CA ALA A 241 5.00 6.44 14.33
C ALA A 241 5.12 5.61 15.62
N GLN A 242 5.29 6.28 16.76
CA GLN A 242 5.35 5.66 18.08
C GLN A 242 4.06 4.93 18.44
N VAL A 243 2.90 5.57 18.26
CA VAL A 243 1.60 4.93 18.55
C VAL A 243 1.37 3.71 17.66
N ARG A 244 1.80 3.75 16.39
CA ARG A 244 1.71 2.57 15.49
C ARG A 244 2.65 1.44 15.90
N ALA A 245 3.79 1.77 16.48
CA ALA A 245 4.74 0.82 17.04
C ALA A 245 4.38 0.35 18.46
N ARG A 246 3.32 0.92 19.06
CA ARG A 246 2.91 0.68 20.46
C ARG A 246 3.93 1.14 21.51
N HIS A 247 4.67 2.20 21.20
CA HIS A 247 5.52 2.90 22.16
C HIS A 247 4.75 4.01 22.88
N ALA A 248 5.22 4.38 24.07
CA ALA A 248 4.72 5.56 24.77
C ALA A 248 4.94 6.81 23.90
N PRO A 249 3.89 7.58 23.57
CA PRO A 249 3.99 8.67 22.63
C PRO A 249 4.63 9.91 23.26
N LEU A 250 5.58 10.54 22.58
CA LEU A 250 6.33 11.73 23.05
C LEU A 250 5.48 12.89 23.57
N HIS A 251 4.24 13.02 23.09
CA HIS A 251 3.33 14.07 23.56
C HIS A 251 2.91 13.94 25.02
N GLU A 252 3.05 12.75 25.62
CA GLU A 252 2.78 12.50 27.04
C GLU A 252 4.02 12.76 27.91
N THR A 253 5.23 12.61 27.37
CA THR A 253 6.48 12.74 28.14
C THR A 253 7.08 14.14 28.10
N LEU A 254 6.75 14.94 27.09
CA LEU A 254 7.28 16.30 26.94
C LEU A 254 6.41 17.34 27.69
N PRO A 255 6.97 18.08 28.67
CA PRO A 255 6.24 19.13 29.37
C PRO A 255 5.91 20.28 28.41
N SER A 256 4.67 20.80 28.47
CA SER A 256 4.23 21.96 27.68
C SER A 256 4.79 23.30 28.17
N THR A 257 5.46 23.32 29.31
CA THR A 257 5.91 24.53 30.00
C THR A 257 7.39 24.80 29.74
N SER A 258 7.71 25.44 28.61
CA SER A 258 9.04 25.97 28.29
C SER A 258 8.91 27.22 27.44
N ALA A 259 9.80 28.20 27.64
CA ALA A 259 9.89 29.43 26.83
C ALA A 259 10.13 29.15 25.33
N ALA A 260 10.66 27.97 24.99
CA ALA A 260 10.72 27.44 23.64
C ALA A 260 10.04 26.05 23.61
N PRO A 261 8.75 25.95 23.26
CA PRO A 261 8.02 24.69 23.35
C PRO A 261 8.64 23.66 22.39
N VAL A 262 8.94 22.46 22.91
CA VAL A 262 9.40 21.31 22.12
C VAL A 262 8.24 20.34 21.85
N SER A 263 7.12 20.55 22.53
CA SER A 263 5.82 19.91 22.28
C SER A 263 4.97 20.81 21.39
N PHE A 264 4.16 20.22 20.52
CA PHE A 264 3.32 20.93 19.57
C PHE A 264 1.89 20.42 19.60
N ALA A 265 0.94 21.30 19.29
CA ALA A 265 -0.46 20.92 19.16
C ALA A 265 -0.63 19.82 18.11
N LEU A 266 -1.28 18.73 18.52
CA LEU A 266 -1.49 17.58 17.65
C LEU A 266 -2.58 17.86 16.62
N ASP A 267 -2.35 17.46 15.37
CA ASP A 267 -3.37 17.52 14.34
C ASP A 267 -4.55 16.58 14.66
N ALA A 268 -5.72 16.87 14.10
CA ALA A 268 -6.94 16.09 14.36
C ALA A 268 -6.73 14.58 14.07
N ARG A 269 -5.90 14.27 13.05
CA ARG A 269 -5.57 12.89 12.68
C ARG A 269 -4.77 12.18 13.78
N THR A 270 -3.79 12.83 14.38
CA THR A 270 -2.99 12.24 15.47
C THR A 270 -3.81 12.14 16.75
N ARG A 271 -4.64 13.15 17.07
CA ARG A 271 -5.61 13.07 18.18
C ARG A 271 -6.55 11.88 18.04
N THR A 272 -7.16 11.68 16.86
CA THR A 272 -8.02 10.50 16.61
C THR A 272 -7.27 9.17 16.71
N LEU A 273 -5.96 9.16 16.41
CA LEU A 273 -5.13 7.98 16.49
C LEU A 273 -4.75 7.64 17.93
N LEU A 274 -4.58 8.64 18.79
CA LEU A 274 -4.35 8.49 20.23
C LEU A 274 -5.64 8.10 20.96
N GLN A 275 -6.76 8.67 20.55
CA GLN A 275 -8.10 8.33 21.00
C GLN A 275 -8.60 6.98 20.44
N ARG A 276 -7.71 6.10 19.97
CA ARG A 276 -8.09 4.83 19.31
C ARG A 276 -8.73 3.79 20.22
N ASP A 277 -8.86 4.06 21.52
CA ASP A 277 -9.78 3.33 22.37
C ASP A 277 -11.20 3.94 22.44
N ALA A 278 -11.45 5.14 21.88
CA ALA A 278 -12.72 5.84 22.09
C ALA A 278 -13.45 6.45 20.88
N LEU A 279 -12.83 6.77 19.73
CA LEU A 279 -13.56 7.47 18.65
C LEU A 279 -13.52 6.74 17.31
N ARG A 280 -14.61 5.98 17.05
CA ARG A 280 -14.99 5.50 15.72
C ARG A 280 -15.08 6.71 14.79
N ALA A 281 -14.18 6.82 13.82
CA ALA A 281 -14.26 7.88 12.81
C ALA A 281 -15.68 7.92 12.21
N PRO A 282 -16.28 9.12 12.04
CA PRO A 282 -17.68 9.25 11.69
C PRO A 282 -17.96 8.57 10.35
N LEU A 283 -19.09 7.88 10.26
CA LEU A 283 -19.54 7.26 9.02
C LEU A 283 -19.85 8.35 7.98
N MET A 284 -19.63 8.03 6.71
CA MET A 284 -19.97 8.91 5.59
C MET A 284 -21.41 9.42 5.68
N LEU A 285 -21.61 10.71 5.42
CA LEU A 285 -22.90 11.39 5.53
C LEU A 285 -23.97 10.75 4.62
N PRO A 286 -25.26 10.68 5.05
CA PRO A 286 -26.34 10.12 4.24
C PRO A 286 -26.49 10.74 2.85
N HIS A 287 -26.28 12.06 2.74
CA HIS A 287 -26.31 12.78 1.46
C HIS A 287 -25.23 12.26 0.48
N ASP A 288 -24.00 12.04 0.95
CA ASP A 288 -22.93 11.45 0.13
C ASP A 288 -23.24 9.99 -0.24
N GLN A 289 -23.91 9.24 0.64
CA GLN A 289 -24.34 7.86 0.35
C GLN A 289 -25.39 7.84 -0.76
N ALA A 290 -26.38 8.74 -0.71
CA ALA A 290 -27.40 8.87 -1.75
C ALA A 290 -26.79 9.28 -3.10
N ARG A 291 -25.87 10.25 -3.08
CA ARG A 291 -25.15 10.68 -4.28
C ARG A 291 -24.30 9.56 -4.88
N PHE A 292 -23.64 8.76 -4.04
CA PHE A 292 -22.93 7.56 -4.50
C PHE A 292 -23.89 6.55 -5.14
N ALA A 293 -25.05 6.29 -4.52
CA ALA A 293 -26.04 5.36 -5.05
C ALA A 293 -26.55 5.79 -6.43
N HIS A 294 -26.86 7.08 -6.60
CA HIS A 294 -27.24 7.65 -7.89
C HIS A 294 -26.17 7.43 -8.98
N TYR A 295 -24.89 7.66 -8.67
CA TYR A 295 -23.80 7.41 -9.63
C TYR A 295 -23.54 5.92 -9.87
N ALA A 296 -23.80 5.06 -8.89
CA ALA A 296 -23.72 3.61 -9.06
C ALA A 296 -24.79 3.10 -10.03
N GLU A 297 -26.01 3.64 -9.96
CA GLU A 297 -27.10 3.36 -10.89
C GLU A 297 -26.75 3.83 -12.32
N ALA A 298 -26.18 5.03 -12.45
CA ALA A 298 -25.68 5.57 -13.72
C ALA A 298 -24.40 4.89 -14.23
N ARG A 299 -23.83 3.95 -13.47
CA ARG A 299 -22.54 3.27 -13.74
C ARG A 299 -21.34 4.20 -13.95
N ASP A 300 -21.36 5.39 -13.37
CA ASP A 300 -20.28 6.38 -13.48
C ASP A 300 -19.18 6.13 -12.42
N LEU A 301 -18.18 5.33 -12.81
CA LEU A 301 -17.05 4.98 -11.93
C LEU A 301 -16.28 6.20 -11.43
N MET A 302 -16.15 7.24 -12.27
CA MET A 302 -15.35 8.44 -11.97
C MET A 302 -16.00 9.24 -10.84
N ARG A 303 -17.30 9.51 -10.97
CA ARG A 303 -18.07 10.23 -9.95
C ARG A 303 -18.21 9.41 -8.67
N MET A 304 -18.43 8.10 -8.76
CA MET A 304 -18.43 7.21 -7.60
C MET A 304 -17.12 7.31 -6.79
N ARG A 305 -15.97 7.22 -7.46
CA ARG A 305 -14.65 7.36 -6.81
C ARG A 305 -14.45 8.76 -6.22
N SER A 306 -14.88 9.80 -6.94
CA SER A 306 -14.77 11.19 -6.47
C SER A 306 -15.52 11.39 -5.15
N VAL A 307 -16.75 10.87 -5.03
CA VAL A 307 -17.54 10.94 -3.79
C VAL A 307 -16.81 10.25 -2.64
N LEU A 308 -16.31 9.03 -2.83
CA LEU A 308 -15.59 8.31 -1.77
C LEU A 308 -14.28 9.02 -1.39
N LEU A 309 -13.53 9.53 -2.38
CA LEU A 309 -12.30 10.29 -2.11
C LEU A 309 -12.58 11.57 -1.33
N GLY A 310 -13.65 12.29 -1.67
CA GLY A 310 -14.09 13.49 -0.98
C GLY A 310 -14.50 13.21 0.47
N ALA A 311 -15.27 12.15 0.70
CA ALA A 311 -15.65 11.71 2.04
C ALA A 311 -14.42 11.36 2.89
N VAL A 312 -13.49 10.60 2.33
CA VAL A 312 -12.25 10.23 3.04
C VAL A 312 -11.33 11.44 3.25
N SER A 313 -11.29 12.43 2.34
CA SER A 313 -10.56 13.69 2.56
C SER A 313 -11.06 14.42 3.80
N ARG A 314 -12.37 14.40 4.03
CA ARG A 314 -13.03 15.07 5.16
C ARG A 314 -12.95 14.25 6.47
N GLY A 315 -12.27 13.10 6.46
CA GLY A 315 -12.11 12.25 7.64
C GLY A 315 -13.25 11.25 7.87
N TYR A 316 -14.21 11.12 6.94
CA TYR A 316 -15.28 10.14 7.06
C TYR A 316 -14.86 8.75 6.58
N VAL A 317 -15.42 7.71 7.21
CA VAL A 317 -15.22 6.32 6.79
C VAL A 317 -16.34 5.90 5.83
N PRO A 318 -16.01 5.50 4.60
CA PRO A 318 -17.01 5.02 3.66
C PRO A 318 -17.57 3.66 4.11
N PRO A 319 -18.88 3.44 4.02
CA PRO A 319 -19.48 2.14 4.28
C PRO A 319 -18.86 1.05 3.40
N LEU A 320 -18.62 -0.13 3.99
CA LEU A 320 -17.99 -1.25 3.31
C LEU A 320 -18.77 -1.70 2.05
N GLU A 321 -20.10 -1.63 2.10
CA GLU A 321 -20.96 -2.00 0.97
C GLU A 321 -20.79 -1.07 -0.23
N LEU A 322 -20.59 0.24 -0.02
CA LEU A 322 -20.37 1.19 -1.10
C LEU A 322 -18.97 1.02 -1.70
N LEU A 323 -17.96 0.88 -0.83
CA LEU A 323 -16.59 0.61 -1.27
C LEU A 323 -16.49 -0.68 -2.07
N SER A 324 -17.09 -1.77 -1.60
CA SER A 324 -17.12 -3.05 -2.33
C SER A 324 -17.86 -2.97 -3.67
N THR A 325 -18.88 -2.11 -3.78
CA THR A 325 -19.62 -1.90 -5.04
C THR A 325 -18.74 -1.19 -6.08
N LEU A 326 -18.05 -0.11 -5.71
CA LEU A 326 -17.07 0.54 -6.59
C LEU A 326 -15.99 -0.46 -7.04
N LEU A 327 -15.44 -1.23 -6.10
CA LEU A 327 -14.37 -2.19 -6.38
C LEU A 327 -14.85 -3.31 -7.32
N ALA A 328 -16.07 -3.81 -7.14
CA ALA A 328 -16.65 -4.83 -8.01
C ALA A 328 -16.81 -4.31 -9.44
N MET A 329 -17.40 -3.12 -9.61
CA MET A 329 -17.60 -2.51 -10.93
C MET A 329 -16.28 -2.14 -11.62
N ALA A 330 -15.33 -1.59 -10.86
CA ALA A 330 -13.99 -1.28 -11.38
C ALA A 330 -13.24 -2.55 -11.81
N SER A 331 -13.43 -3.67 -11.10
CA SER A 331 -12.70 -4.92 -11.40
C SER A 331 -13.10 -5.59 -12.71
N ALA A 332 -14.26 -5.23 -13.28
CA ALA A 332 -14.69 -5.64 -14.61
C ALA A 332 -13.83 -5.04 -15.74
N HIS A 333 -13.10 -3.96 -15.45
CA HIS A 333 -12.29 -3.23 -16.41
C HIS A 333 -10.80 -3.41 -16.10
N THR A 334 -9.95 -3.67 -17.11
CA THR A 334 -8.48 -3.62 -16.96
C THR A 334 -7.95 -2.21 -16.97
N HIS A 335 -8.53 -1.39 -17.83
CA HIS A 335 -8.25 0.03 -17.97
C HIS A 335 -9.54 0.82 -17.79
N ILE A 336 -9.45 1.91 -17.05
CA ILE A 336 -10.57 2.81 -16.80
C ILE A 336 -10.30 4.10 -17.58
N PRO A 337 -11.25 4.56 -18.42
CA PRO A 337 -11.11 5.82 -19.11
C PRO A 337 -11.00 6.95 -18.08
N ALA A 338 -9.89 7.69 -18.14
CA ALA A 338 -9.70 8.90 -17.34
C ALA A 338 -10.22 10.09 -18.14
N SER A 339 -10.95 11.01 -17.50
CA SER A 339 -11.48 12.20 -18.17
C SER A 339 -10.35 12.99 -18.82
N GLY A 340 -10.36 13.08 -20.16
CA GLY A 340 -9.39 13.85 -20.94
C GLY A 340 -7.96 13.29 -21.03
N ALA A 341 -7.72 12.05 -20.59
CA ALA A 341 -6.38 11.44 -20.59
C ALA A 341 -6.40 9.97 -21.05
N ALA A 342 -5.22 9.46 -21.41
CA ALA A 342 -5.03 8.06 -21.81
C ALA A 342 -5.59 7.09 -20.75
N PRO A 343 -6.22 5.97 -21.18
CA PRO A 343 -6.85 5.01 -20.27
C PRO A 343 -5.84 4.45 -19.26
N CYS A 344 -6.13 4.63 -17.96
CA CYS A 344 -5.23 4.24 -16.89
C CYS A 344 -5.56 2.83 -16.36
N SER A 345 -4.57 2.09 -15.88
CA SER A 345 -4.84 0.78 -15.27
C SER A 345 -5.77 0.92 -14.06
N THR A 346 -6.66 -0.04 -13.85
CA THR A 346 -7.57 -0.07 -12.68
C THR A 346 -6.81 -0.01 -11.35
N GLY A 347 -5.59 -0.56 -11.31
CA GLY A 347 -4.71 -0.44 -10.13
C GLY A 347 -4.22 0.98 -9.88
N THR A 348 -3.86 1.72 -10.92
CA THR A 348 -3.49 3.14 -10.83
C THR A 348 -4.70 3.98 -10.44
N TYR A 349 -5.86 3.70 -11.03
CA TYR A 349 -7.13 4.36 -10.74
C TYR A 349 -7.51 4.28 -9.26
N LEU A 350 -7.42 3.09 -8.67
CA LEU A 350 -7.82 2.84 -7.27
C LEU A 350 -6.76 3.24 -6.23
N ARG A 351 -5.52 3.51 -6.65
CA ARG A 351 -4.38 3.75 -5.77
C ARG A 351 -4.57 4.92 -4.80
N PRO A 352 -5.11 6.09 -5.20
CA PRO A 352 -5.30 7.20 -4.28
C PRO A 352 -6.28 6.88 -3.15
N LEU A 353 -7.38 6.18 -3.48
CA LEU A 353 -8.38 5.77 -2.49
C LEU A 353 -7.78 4.76 -1.52
N ARG A 354 -7.06 3.75 -2.05
CA ARG A 354 -6.35 2.76 -1.22
C ARG A 354 -5.37 3.40 -0.24
N ARG A 355 -4.55 4.36 -0.70
CA ARG A 355 -3.56 5.05 0.15
C ARG A 355 -4.23 5.79 1.31
N ARG A 356 -5.36 6.45 1.06
CA ARG A 356 -6.08 7.18 2.11
C ARG A 356 -6.77 6.25 3.11
N LEU A 357 -7.28 5.12 2.65
CA LEU A 357 -7.89 4.10 3.50
C LEU A 357 -6.90 3.27 4.32
N GLN A 358 -5.58 3.45 4.15
CA GLN A 358 -4.57 2.83 5.03
C GLN A 358 -4.73 3.25 6.50
N ALA A 359 -5.39 4.38 6.78
CA ALA A 359 -5.72 4.79 8.14
C ALA A 359 -6.76 3.86 8.82
N CYS A 360 -7.58 3.17 8.02
CA CYS A 360 -8.60 2.20 8.46
C CYS A 360 -8.12 0.77 8.16
N PRO A 361 -7.35 0.14 9.05
CA PRO A 361 -6.74 -1.17 8.80
C PRO A 361 -7.82 -2.22 8.48
N GLY A 362 -7.58 -3.01 7.42
CA GLY A 362 -8.44 -4.13 7.01
C GLY A 362 -9.74 -3.78 6.28
N LEU A 363 -10.14 -2.50 6.23
CA LEU A 363 -11.33 -2.06 5.49
C LEU A 363 -11.17 -2.33 3.98
N TRP A 364 -10.02 -1.99 3.42
CA TRP A 364 -9.73 -2.22 1.99
C TRP A 364 -9.75 -3.70 1.63
N GLU A 365 -9.06 -4.53 2.40
CA GLU A 365 -8.99 -5.98 2.18
C GLU A 365 -10.37 -6.63 2.30
N THR A 366 -11.16 -6.24 3.30
CA THR A 366 -12.51 -6.80 3.50
C THR A 366 -13.48 -6.32 2.41
N ALA A 367 -13.37 -5.07 1.96
CA ALA A 367 -14.15 -4.56 0.83
C ALA A 367 -13.75 -5.23 -0.49
N MET A 368 -12.46 -5.51 -0.71
CA MET A 368 -11.99 -6.30 -1.86
C MET A 368 -12.51 -7.74 -1.82
N LEU A 369 -12.50 -8.38 -0.64
CA LEU A 369 -13.06 -9.72 -0.46
C LEU A 369 -14.56 -9.74 -0.82
N ARG A 370 -15.32 -8.77 -0.32
CA ARG A 370 -16.75 -8.60 -0.65
C ARG A 370 -16.98 -8.26 -2.13
N ALA A 371 -16.13 -7.43 -2.73
CA ALA A 371 -16.23 -7.09 -4.13
C ALA A 371 -16.08 -8.31 -5.04
N ARG A 372 -15.15 -9.21 -4.71
CA ARG A 372 -14.93 -10.46 -5.45
C ARG A 372 -16.09 -11.43 -5.34
N GLU A 373 -16.61 -11.60 -4.14
CA GLU A 373 -17.80 -12.42 -3.94
C GLU A 373 -19.03 -11.83 -4.64
N LYS A 374 -19.23 -10.49 -4.62
CA LYS A 374 -20.30 -9.82 -5.39
C LYS A 374 -20.16 -10.00 -6.90
N ALA A 375 -18.94 -10.01 -7.41
CA ALA A 375 -18.64 -10.25 -8.82
C ALA A 375 -18.80 -11.72 -9.24
N GLY A 376 -19.06 -12.64 -8.31
CA GLY A 376 -19.13 -14.08 -8.55
C GLY A 376 -17.76 -14.77 -8.69
N ASP A 377 -16.65 -14.04 -8.48
CA ASP A 377 -15.28 -14.57 -8.48
C ASP A 377 -14.95 -15.20 -7.12
N TRP A 378 -15.59 -16.34 -6.84
CA TRP A 378 -15.43 -17.05 -5.57
C TRP A 378 -13.99 -17.58 -5.39
N ARG A 379 -13.31 -18.02 -6.45
CA ARG A 379 -11.91 -18.45 -6.40
C ARG A 379 -10.98 -17.29 -6.04
N GLY A 380 -11.16 -16.13 -6.66
CA GLY A 380 -10.40 -14.92 -6.33
C GLY A 380 -10.63 -14.45 -4.90
N ALA A 381 -11.87 -14.58 -4.40
CA ALA A 381 -12.19 -14.30 -3.00
C ALA A 381 -11.46 -15.26 -2.03
N LEU A 382 -11.47 -16.56 -2.30
CA LEU A 382 -10.78 -17.56 -1.45
C LEU A 382 -9.25 -17.43 -1.49
N ARG A 383 -8.66 -17.12 -2.66
CA ARG A 383 -7.22 -16.80 -2.75
C ARG A 383 -6.86 -15.56 -1.95
N LEU A 384 -7.69 -14.52 -2.03
CA LEU A 384 -7.49 -13.30 -1.24
C LEU A 384 -7.62 -13.58 0.26
N TRP A 385 -8.57 -14.44 0.65
CA TRP A 385 -8.74 -14.91 2.02
C TRP A 385 -7.45 -15.55 2.57
N GLN A 386 -6.93 -16.59 1.89
CA GLN A 386 -5.69 -17.27 2.28
C GLN A 386 -4.47 -16.33 2.35
N ALA A 387 -4.39 -15.35 1.44
CA ALA A 387 -3.25 -14.46 1.34
C ALA A 387 -3.26 -13.29 2.35
N ARG A 388 -4.43 -12.85 2.82
CA ARG A 388 -4.57 -11.59 3.58
C ARG A 388 -5.16 -11.75 4.97
N PHE A 389 -5.84 -12.85 5.27
CA PHE A 389 -6.52 -13.05 6.54
C PHE A 389 -5.90 -14.21 7.33
N VAL A 390 -5.92 -14.10 8.66
CA VAL A 390 -5.58 -15.21 9.54
C VAL A 390 -6.61 -16.33 9.33
N PRO A 391 -6.18 -17.60 9.18
CA PRO A 391 -7.10 -18.72 9.06
C PRO A 391 -8.10 -18.74 10.22
N SER A 392 -9.38 -18.95 9.91
CA SER A 392 -10.44 -19.10 10.92
C SER A 392 -10.95 -20.54 10.87
N PRO A 393 -11.11 -21.23 12.02
CA PRO A 393 -11.64 -22.59 12.05
C PRO A 393 -13.04 -22.73 11.44
N ALA A 394 -13.84 -21.66 11.43
CA ALA A 394 -15.13 -21.64 10.74
C ALA A 394 -15.01 -21.81 9.22
N VAL A 395 -13.91 -21.37 8.61
CA VAL A 395 -13.63 -21.52 7.17
C VAL A 395 -12.64 -22.67 7.00
N ARG A 396 -13.16 -23.89 6.85
CA ARG A 396 -12.37 -25.13 6.77
C ARG A 396 -11.30 -25.04 5.66
N ALA A 397 -10.02 -25.00 6.06
CA ALA A 397 -8.88 -24.84 5.15
C ALA A 397 -8.81 -25.94 4.10
N ALA A 398 -8.98 -27.21 4.50
CA ALA A 398 -8.97 -28.36 3.59
C ALA A 398 -10.02 -28.24 2.46
N THR A 399 -11.20 -27.70 2.75
CA THR A 399 -12.24 -27.48 1.73
C THR A 399 -11.83 -26.35 0.78
N VAL A 400 -11.23 -25.28 1.31
CA VAL A 400 -10.70 -24.18 0.48
C VAL A 400 -9.59 -24.68 -0.44
N GLU A 401 -8.66 -25.47 0.07
CA GLU A 401 -7.55 -26.02 -0.70
C GLU A 401 -8.04 -26.96 -1.81
N ALA A 402 -8.97 -27.88 -1.51
CA ALA A 402 -9.57 -28.75 -2.50
C ALA A 402 -10.28 -27.98 -3.64
N LEU A 403 -11.00 -26.90 -3.29
CA LEU A 403 -11.69 -26.05 -4.27
C LEU A 403 -10.74 -25.19 -5.11
N LEU A 404 -9.56 -24.86 -4.59
CA LEU A 404 -8.54 -24.09 -5.31
C LEU A 404 -7.61 -24.97 -6.14
N ALA A 405 -7.48 -26.26 -5.81
CA ALA A 405 -6.73 -27.25 -6.56
C ALA A 405 -7.47 -27.73 -7.82
N THR A 406 -8.80 -27.57 -7.88
CA THR A 406 -9.59 -27.96 -9.05
C THR A 406 -9.27 -27.05 -10.25
N PRO A 407 -8.87 -27.61 -11.41
CA PRO A 407 -8.53 -26.83 -12.59
C PRO A 407 -9.71 -25.97 -13.07
N GLU A 408 -9.42 -24.80 -13.62
CA GLU A 408 -10.45 -23.89 -14.14
C GLU A 408 -11.16 -24.53 -15.34
N PRO A 409 -12.50 -24.73 -15.30
CA PRO A 409 -13.25 -25.14 -16.47
C PRO A 409 -13.12 -24.02 -17.52
N GLY A 410 -12.43 -24.30 -18.63
CA GLY A 410 -12.13 -23.33 -19.69
C GLY A 410 -10.64 -23.00 -19.90
N ARG A 411 -9.73 -23.55 -19.09
CA ARG A 411 -8.28 -23.58 -19.41
C ARG A 411 -7.82 -25.02 -19.60
N GLY A 412 -8.43 -25.69 -20.58
CA GLY A 412 -7.87 -26.94 -21.09
C GLY A 412 -6.51 -26.66 -21.74
N ALA A 413 -5.54 -27.51 -21.44
CA ALA A 413 -4.36 -27.69 -22.26
C ALA A 413 -4.82 -27.87 -23.72
N GLY A 414 -4.41 -26.97 -24.63
CA GLY A 414 -4.67 -27.13 -26.07
C GLY A 414 -5.21 -25.92 -26.85
N ALA A 415 -5.47 -24.76 -26.24
CA ALA A 415 -5.79 -23.56 -27.01
C ALA A 415 -4.61 -22.58 -26.97
N GLY A 416 -4.00 -22.36 -28.14
CA GLY A 416 -2.84 -21.50 -28.34
C GLY A 416 -3.03 -20.10 -27.74
N ALA A 417 -1.89 -19.45 -27.49
CA ALA A 417 -1.78 -18.07 -27.06
C ALA A 417 -2.39 -17.10 -28.11
N GLY A 418 -3.72 -17.05 -28.18
CA GLY A 418 -4.47 -16.09 -28.96
C GLY A 418 -4.70 -14.83 -28.14
N ALA A 419 -4.01 -13.75 -28.51
CA ALA A 419 -4.34 -12.40 -28.10
C ALA A 419 -5.80 -12.10 -28.50
N GLY A 420 -6.69 -11.87 -27.53
CA GLY A 420 -8.07 -11.47 -27.89
C GLY A 420 -9.14 -11.52 -26.80
N ALA A 421 -8.98 -12.26 -25.70
CA ALA A 421 -9.94 -12.19 -24.60
C ALA A 421 -9.58 -11.03 -23.65
N PRO A 422 -10.48 -10.04 -23.39
CA PRO A 422 -10.22 -8.98 -22.43
C PRO A 422 -10.08 -9.59 -21.02
N GLY A 423 -8.84 -9.76 -20.56
CA GLY A 423 -8.58 -10.23 -19.21
C GLY A 423 -9.22 -9.28 -18.20
N THR A 424 -9.79 -9.79 -17.11
CA THR A 424 -10.30 -8.94 -16.01
C THR A 424 -9.13 -8.42 -15.18
N TYR A 425 -9.29 -7.27 -14.48
CA TYR A 425 -8.27 -6.78 -13.54
C TYR A 425 -7.87 -7.85 -12.50
N ALA A 426 -8.84 -8.69 -12.14
CA ALA A 426 -8.66 -9.87 -11.31
C ALA A 426 -7.59 -10.83 -11.82
N THR A 427 -7.66 -11.21 -13.10
CA THR A 427 -6.71 -12.14 -13.73
C THR A 427 -5.33 -11.51 -13.90
N ALA A 428 -5.26 -10.21 -14.21
CA ALA A 428 -4.00 -9.48 -14.31
C ALA A 428 -3.28 -9.39 -12.95
N VAL A 429 -4.01 -9.11 -11.87
CA VAL A 429 -3.45 -9.09 -10.51
C VAL A 429 -2.99 -10.48 -10.06
N ALA A 430 -3.76 -11.53 -10.37
CA ALA A 430 -3.38 -12.91 -10.05
C ALA A 430 -2.10 -13.32 -10.79
N ARG A 431 -1.98 -13.01 -12.08
CA ARG A 431 -0.78 -13.25 -12.90
C ARG A 431 0.43 -12.51 -12.34
N ASN A 432 0.28 -11.22 -12.03
CA ASN A 432 1.34 -10.41 -11.42
C ASN A 432 1.72 -10.86 -10.01
N SER A 433 0.81 -11.49 -9.28
CA SER A 433 1.09 -12.06 -7.97
C SER A 433 1.83 -13.40 -8.07
N ALA A 434 1.49 -14.23 -9.06
CA ALA A 434 2.17 -15.50 -9.33
C ALA A 434 3.62 -15.28 -9.81
N ALA A 435 3.84 -14.23 -10.61
CA ALA A 435 5.16 -13.85 -11.11
C ALA A 435 6.12 -13.30 -10.02
N ARG A 436 5.63 -13.00 -8.80
CA ARG A 436 6.50 -12.52 -7.70
C ARG A 436 7.22 -13.68 -7.00
N PRO A 437 8.50 -13.53 -6.63
CA PRO A 437 9.21 -14.50 -5.79
C PRO A 437 8.47 -14.79 -4.49
N ALA A 438 8.41 -16.05 -4.06
CA ALA A 438 7.65 -16.49 -2.88
C ALA A 438 8.05 -15.72 -1.60
N ALA A 439 9.33 -15.40 -1.45
CA ALA A 439 9.87 -14.62 -0.33
C ALA A 439 9.21 -13.23 -0.16
N GLN A 440 8.85 -12.54 -1.26
CA GLN A 440 8.17 -11.24 -1.20
C GLN A 440 6.66 -11.35 -0.95
N ARG A 441 6.06 -12.54 -1.12
CA ARG A 441 4.62 -12.77 -0.86
C ARG A 441 4.32 -12.90 0.64
N ALA A 442 5.28 -13.39 1.43
CA ALA A 442 5.13 -13.67 2.85
C ALA A 442 5.30 -12.45 3.78
N VAL A 443 5.83 -11.33 3.28
CA VAL A 443 6.23 -10.17 4.11
C VAL A 443 5.05 -9.39 4.71
N ARG A 444 3.82 -9.55 4.19
CA ARG A 444 2.68 -8.77 4.68
C ARG A 444 1.96 -9.48 5.82
N ALA A 445 1.89 -8.84 6.98
CA ALA A 445 1.08 -9.27 8.10
C ALA A 445 -0.36 -9.64 7.66
N ARG A 446 -0.84 -10.79 8.14
CA ARG A 446 -2.22 -11.25 7.95
C ARG A 446 -3.14 -10.50 8.91
N LEU A 447 -4.36 -10.23 8.46
CA LEU A 447 -5.38 -9.49 9.21
C LEU A 447 -6.23 -10.46 10.02
N VAL A 448 -6.51 -10.14 11.27
CA VAL A 448 -7.54 -10.84 12.05
C VAL A 448 -8.89 -10.60 11.38
N PRO A 449 -9.62 -11.65 10.95
CA PRO A 449 -10.84 -11.47 10.19
C PRO A 449 -11.99 -11.00 11.09
N THR A 450 -12.76 -10.03 10.60
CA THR A 450 -14.04 -9.68 11.23
C THR A 450 -15.10 -10.76 10.93
N SER A 451 -16.15 -10.84 11.74
CA SER A 451 -17.28 -11.75 11.46
C SER A 451 -17.94 -11.50 10.09
N TYR A 452 -17.89 -10.26 9.58
CA TYR A 452 -18.33 -9.95 8.23
C TYR A 452 -17.39 -10.54 7.15
N ALA A 453 -16.07 -10.47 7.38
CA ALA A 453 -15.08 -11.07 6.48
C ALA A 453 -15.24 -12.60 6.45
N VAL A 454 -15.41 -13.23 7.63
CA VAL A 454 -15.70 -14.67 7.76
C VAL A 454 -16.97 -15.03 6.99
N ALA A 455 -18.08 -14.33 7.21
CA ALA A 455 -19.33 -14.56 6.48
C ALA A 455 -19.19 -14.43 4.96
N THR A 456 -18.36 -13.48 4.50
CA THR A 456 -18.09 -13.29 3.06
C THR A 456 -17.24 -14.42 2.49
N ALA A 457 -16.22 -14.88 3.22
CA ALA A 457 -15.43 -16.05 2.84
C ALA A 457 -16.29 -17.33 2.81
N LEU A 458 -17.19 -17.50 3.78
CA LEU A 458 -18.15 -18.61 3.80
C LEU A 458 -19.12 -18.57 2.61
N ARG A 459 -19.56 -17.39 2.17
CA ARG A 459 -20.38 -17.24 0.95
C ARG A 459 -19.62 -17.68 -0.29
N ALA A 460 -18.37 -17.24 -0.43
CA ALA A 460 -17.51 -17.66 -1.54
C ALA A 460 -17.23 -19.17 -1.49
N LEU A 461 -16.97 -19.73 -0.31
CA LEU A 461 -16.77 -21.16 -0.11
C LEU A 461 -18.02 -21.95 -0.51
N ALA A 462 -19.19 -21.56 0.01
CA ALA A 462 -20.45 -22.22 -0.33
C ALA A 462 -20.74 -22.15 -1.83
N GLN A 463 -20.46 -21.00 -2.47
CA GLN A 463 -20.59 -20.84 -3.92
C GLN A 463 -19.62 -21.76 -4.68
N GLY A 464 -18.39 -21.92 -4.22
CA GLY A 464 -17.39 -22.82 -4.81
C GLY A 464 -17.75 -24.29 -4.69
N CYS A 465 -18.33 -24.72 -3.56
CA CYS A 465 -18.88 -26.07 -3.42
C CYS A 465 -20.04 -26.36 -4.40
N GLY A 466 -20.70 -25.32 -4.93
CA GLY A 466 -21.86 -25.46 -5.80
C GLY A 466 -22.99 -26.22 -5.09
N PRO A 467 -23.84 -26.98 -5.82
CA PRO A 467 -24.91 -27.78 -5.21
C PRO A 467 -24.43 -29.10 -4.59
N GLN A 468 -23.11 -29.33 -4.44
CA GLN A 468 -22.59 -30.59 -3.90
C GLN A 468 -22.88 -30.70 -2.40
N ALA A 469 -23.69 -31.69 -2.02
CA ALA A 469 -24.20 -31.82 -0.65
C ALA A 469 -23.10 -32.10 0.38
N ALA A 470 -22.15 -33.00 0.07
CA ALA A 470 -21.10 -33.41 1.01
C ALA A 470 -20.14 -32.27 1.42
N PRO A 471 -19.49 -31.53 0.49
CA PRO A 471 -18.56 -30.46 0.87
C PRO A 471 -19.28 -29.27 1.53
N LEU A 472 -20.52 -28.98 1.14
CA LEU A 472 -21.36 -27.97 1.82
C LEU A 472 -21.69 -28.38 3.26
N ALA A 473 -22.06 -29.64 3.50
CA ALA A 473 -22.34 -30.16 4.83
C ALA A 473 -21.11 -30.11 5.74
N GLN A 474 -19.94 -30.52 5.24
CA GLN A 474 -18.69 -30.47 5.99
C GLN A 474 -18.29 -29.03 6.37
N ALA A 475 -18.45 -28.08 5.45
CA ALA A 475 -18.16 -26.68 5.70
C ALA A 475 -19.13 -26.05 6.72
N TYR A 476 -20.41 -26.43 6.67
CA TYR A 476 -21.40 -26.01 7.66
C TYR A 476 -21.12 -26.61 9.04
N ALA A 477 -20.79 -27.90 9.12
CA ALA A 477 -20.44 -28.56 10.37
C ALA A 477 -19.23 -27.89 11.04
N ALA A 478 -18.21 -27.47 10.26
CA ALA A 478 -17.07 -26.71 10.78
C ALA A 478 -17.48 -25.36 11.37
N LEU A 479 -18.42 -24.64 10.74
CA LEU A 479 -18.99 -23.41 11.30
C LEU A 479 -19.69 -23.67 12.65
N VAL A 480 -20.54 -24.70 12.72
CA VAL A 480 -21.30 -25.02 13.94
C VAL A 480 -20.37 -25.45 15.07
N ALA A 481 -19.38 -26.31 14.79
CA ALA A 481 -18.38 -26.72 15.77
C ALA A 481 -17.61 -25.51 16.32
N HIS A 482 -17.20 -24.58 15.44
CA HIS A 482 -16.52 -23.36 15.87
C HIS A 482 -17.42 -22.44 16.72
N ALA A 483 -18.70 -22.31 16.36
CA ALA A 483 -19.67 -21.52 17.12
C ALA A 483 -19.93 -22.13 18.51
N ARG A 484 -20.07 -23.46 18.60
CA ARG A 484 -20.27 -24.18 19.88
C ARG A 484 -19.06 -24.12 20.80
N ALA A 485 -17.85 -23.96 20.24
CA ALA A 485 -16.62 -23.73 21.01
C ALA A 485 -16.52 -22.31 21.62
N GLY A 486 -17.60 -21.53 21.64
CA GLY A 486 -17.66 -20.21 22.26
C GLY A 486 -17.13 -19.05 21.40
N ALA A 487 -16.82 -19.29 20.12
CA ALA A 487 -16.36 -18.24 19.23
C ALA A 487 -17.47 -17.25 18.86
N SER A 488 -17.14 -15.96 18.74
CA SER A 488 -18.11 -14.91 18.35
C SER A 488 -18.52 -15.04 16.87
N VAL A 489 -19.55 -15.86 16.63
CA VAL A 489 -20.17 -16.07 15.32
C VAL A 489 -21.45 -15.22 15.21
N ARG A 490 -21.69 -14.63 14.03
CA ARG A 490 -22.90 -13.84 13.76
C ARG A 490 -23.83 -14.58 12.80
N ALA A 491 -25.12 -14.22 12.80
CA ALA A 491 -26.12 -14.77 11.88
C ALA A 491 -25.70 -14.71 10.40
N ALA A 492 -24.90 -13.72 10.00
CA ALA A 492 -24.34 -13.60 8.65
C ALA A 492 -23.54 -14.84 8.19
N CYS A 493 -22.89 -15.54 9.12
CA CYS A 493 -22.12 -16.75 8.82
C CYS A 493 -23.03 -17.94 8.47
N PHE A 494 -24.16 -18.09 9.17
CA PHE A 494 -25.18 -19.10 8.85
C PHE A 494 -25.91 -18.78 7.54
N GLU A 495 -26.25 -17.50 7.35
CA GLU A 495 -26.89 -16.99 6.12
C GLU A 495 -26.07 -17.30 4.85
N ALA A 496 -24.75 -17.44 4.96
CA ALA A 496 -23.86 -17.72 3.84
C ALA A 496 -24.21 -19.03 3.10
N PHE A 497 -24.71 -20.02 3.83
CA PHE A 497 -25.01 -21.35 3.29
C PHE A 497 -26.42 -21.47 2.70
N VAL A 498 -27.37 -20.64 3.17
CA VAL A 498 -28.79 -20.74 2.80
C VAL A 498 -29.02 -20.70 1.27
N PRO A 499 -28.40 -19.77 0.49
CA PRO A 499 -28.63 -19.72 -0.95
C PRO A 499 -28.19 -20.97 -1.70
N MET A 500 -27.09 -21.63 -1.28
CA MET A 500 -26.55 -22.81 -1.96
C MET A 500 -27.27 -24.08 -1.51
N MET A 501 -27.47 -24.26 -0.20
CA MET A 501 -28.19 -25.43 0.33
C MET A 501 -29.62 -25.52 -0.19
N SER A 502 -30.33 -24.39 -0.24
CA SER A 502 -31.70 -24.36 -0.78
C SER A 502 -31.79 -24.46 -2.31
N ARG A 503 -30.68 -24.37 -3.04
CA ARG A 503 -30.61 -24.64 -4.49
C ARG A 503 -30.21 -26.08 -4.77
N ALA A 504 -29.33 -26.66 -3.95
CA ALA A 504 -28.90 -28.05 -4.04
C ALA A 504 -30.10 -29.00 -3.93
N ASP A 505 -30.93 -28.81 -2.90
CA ASP A 505 -32.19 -29.53 -2.76
C ASP A 505 -33.27 -28.65 -2.11
N PRO A 506 -34.08 -27.95 -2.92
CA PRO A 506 -35.11 -27.05 -2.41
C PRO A 506 -36.16 -27.75 -1.54
N GLN A 507 -36.49 -29.02 -1.81
CA GLN A 507 -37.53 -29.73 -1.08
C GLN A 507 -37.02 -30.24 0.27
N ARG A 508 -35.81 -30.83 0.30
CA ARG A 508 -35.19 -31.34 1.54
C ARG A 508 -34.68 -30.23 2.44
N PHE A 509 -34.25 -29.08 1.92
CA PHE A 509 -33.91 -27.93 2.78
C PHE A 509 -35.10 -27.46 3.64
N VAL A 510 -36.34 -27.72 3.20
CA VAL A 510 -37.57 -27.37 3.91
C VAL A 510 -38.13 -28.52 4.77
N ARG A 511 -37.82 -29.77 4.41
CA ARG A 511 -38.36 -30.97 5.06
C ARG A 511 -37.22 -31.83 5.58
N ALA A 512 -37.25 -32.17 6.87
CA ALA A 512 -36.36 -33.17 7.43
C ALA A 512 -36.56 -34.49 6.67
N ALA A 513 -35.51 -34.94 5.97
CA ALA A 513 -35.42 -36.27 5.39
C ALA A 513 -34.21 -36.95 6.06
N PRO A 514 -34.35 -38.20 6.53
CA PRO A 514 -33.32 -38.87 7.33
C PRO A 514 -32.03 -39.20 6.55
N THR A 515 -32.02 -39.05 5.22
CA THR A 515 -30.94 -39.55 4.35
C THR A 515 -29.99 -38.47 3.82
N THR A 516 -30.15 -37.19 4.17
CA THR A 516 -29.26 -36.12 3.67
C THR A 516 -28.38 -35.49 4.74
N PRO A 517 -27.07 -35.30 4.46
CA PRO A 517 -26.16 -34.63 5.38
C PRO A 517 -26.33 -33.11 5.45
N LEU A 518 -27.19 -32.51 4.61
CA LEU A 518 -27.41 -31.07 4.59
C LEU A 518 -28.41 -30.65 5.69
N PRO A 519 -28.14 -29.56 6.43
CA PRO A 519 -29.09 -29.04 7.39
C PRO A 519 -30.34 -28.49 6.68
N THR A 520 -31.49 -28.71 7.29
CA THR A 520 -32.73 -28.01 6.96
C THR A 520 -32.71 -26.58 7.50
N LEU A 521 -33.66 -25.74 7.06
CA LEU A 521 -33.84 -24.42 7.67
C LEU A 521 -34.16 -24.50 9.17
N TRP A 522 -34.82 -25.57 9.63
CA TRP A 522 -35.19 -25.77 11.03
C TRP A 522 -34.01 -26.23 11.88
N THR A 523 -33.17 -27.13 11.36
CA THR A 523 -31.93 -27.52 12.05
C THR A 523 -30.98 -26.33 12.13
N MET A 524 -30.92 -25.49 11.09
CA MET A 524 -30.13 -24.26 11.14
C MET A 524 -30.67 -23.28 12.19
N LEU A 525 -32.00 -23.14 12.34
CA LEU A 525 -32.59 -22.34 13.41
C LEU A 525 -32.23 -22.89 14.81
N GLN A 526 -32.27 -24.22 14.98
CA GLN A 526 -31.87 -24.88 16.22
C GLN A 526 -30.37 -24.69 16.51
N ASP A 527 -29.50 -24.86 15.52
CA ASP A 527 -28.06 -24.61 15.66
C ASP A 527 -27.77 -23.16 16.02
N MET A 528 -28.45 -22.21 15.38
CA MET A 528 -28.32 -20.79 15.70
C MET A 528 -28.73 -20.52 17.17
N ARG A 529 -29.85 -21.08 17.63
CA ARG A 529 -30.29 -20.98 19.03
C ARG A 529 -29.29 -21.61 20.01
N ALA A 530 -28.81 -22.81 19.70
CA ALA A 530 -27.82 -23.51 20.52
C ALA A 530 -26.49 -22.76 20.62
N CYS A 531 -26.14 -21.96 19.59
CA CYS A 531 -24.95 -21.12 19.58
C CYS A 531 -25.20 -19.69 20.11
N GLY A 532 -26.39 -19.39 20.66
CA GLY A 532 -26.73 -18.05 21.15
C GLY A 532 -26.86 -16.98 20.05
N VAL A 533 -27.10 -17.38 18.81
CA VAL A 533 -27.21 -16.48 17.64
C VAL A 533 -28.67 -16.30 17.24
N ALA A 534 -29.18 -15.07 17.30
CA ALA A 534 -30.54 -14.76 16.86
C ALA A 534 -30.64 -14.58 15.32
N PRO A 535 -31.68 -15.13 14.65
CA PRO A 535 -31.98 -14.83 13.25
C PRO A 535 -32.28 -13.34 13.02
N ARG A 536 -31.88 -12.82 11.86
CA ARG A 536 -32.12 -11.42 11.43
C ARG A 536 -33.17 -11.35 10.34
N ALA A 537 -33.60 -10.13 10.00
CA ALA A 537 -34.51 -9.89 8.86
C ALA A 537 -33.99 -10.47 7.54
N THR A 538 -32.67 -10.43 7.33
CA THR A 538 -32.00 -11.07 6.19
C THR A 538 -32.10 -12.59 6.23
N THR A 539 -31.92 -13.21 7.40
CA THR A 539 -32.06 -14.67 7.60
C THR A 539 -33.46 -15.14 7.20
N TRP A 540 -34.49 -14.50 7.75
CA TRP A 540 -35.89 -14.82 7.44
C TRP A 540 -36.24 -14.59 5.98
N THR A 541 -35.70 -13.52 5.37
CA THR A 541 -35.87 -13.26 3.93
C THR A 541 -35.27 -14.40 3.09
N LEU A 542 -34.08 -14.90 3.45
CA LEU A 542 -33.44 -16.02 2.75
C LEU A 542 -34.21 -17.34 2.92
N TRP A 543 -34.78 -17.60 4.09
CA TRP A 543 -35.64 -18.78 4.32
C TRP A 543 -36.97 -18.69 3.58
N LEU A 544 -37.62 -17.52 3.54
CA LEU A 544 -38.81 -17.30 2.72
C LEU A 544 -38.54 -17.53 1.24
N GLN A 545 -37.39 -17.06 0.74
CA GLN A 545 -36.93 -17.36 -0.61
C GLN A 545 -36.72 -18.87 -0.83
N ALA A 546 -36.13 -19.57 0.14
CA ALA A 546 -35.93 -21.02 0.05
C ALA A 546 -37.27 -21.79 0.04
N LEU A 547 -38.23 -21.40 0.89
CA LEU A 547 -39.59 -21.96 0.91
C LEU A 547 -40.32 -21.73 -0.43
N ALA A 548 -40.12 -20.57 -1.05
CA ALA A 548 -40.65 -20.28 -2.37
C ALA A 548 -40.02 -21.18 -3.47
N ARG A 549 -38.71 -21.51 -3.36
CA ARG A 549 -38.01 -22.43 -4.29
C ARG A 549 -38.48 -23.87 -4.19
N ALA A 550 -38.90 -24.35 -3.01
CA ALA A 550 -39.34 -25.73 -2.79
C ALA A 550 -40.57 -26.17 -3.61
N ARG A 551 -41.31 -25.20 -4.20
CA ARG A 551 -42.49 -25.35 -5.08
C ARG A 551 -43.72 -26.08 -4.48
N GLY A 552 -43.57 -26.88 -3.42
CA GLY A 552 -44.65 -27.63 -2.79
C GLY A 552 -45.74 -26.77 -2.10
N ARG A 553 -46.98 -27.30 -2.05
CA ARG A 553 -48.12 -26.61 -1.40
C ARG A 553 -47.88 -26.36 0.09
N ARG A 554 -47.29 -27.33 0.81
CA ARG A 554 -46.96 -27.20 2.24
C ARG A 554 -45.91 -26.11 2.48
N ALA A 555 -44.82 -26.10 1.70
CA ALA A 555 -43.78 -25.06 1.80
C ALA A 555 -44.34 -23.66 1.56
N TRP A 556 -45.24 -23.52 0.58
CA TRP A 556 -45.94 -22.24 0.36
C TRP A 556 -46.85 -21.83 1.50
N ARG A 557 -47.61 -22.77 2.10
CA ARG A 557 -48.43 -22.46 3.29
C ARG A 557 -47.57 -21.93 4.43
N VAL A 558 -46.42 -22.54 4.69
CA VAL A 558 -45.46 -22.07 5.70
C VAL A 558 -44.96 -20.67 5.34
N ALA A 559 -44.53 -20.43 4.10
CA ALA A 559 -44.08 -19.10 3.66
C ALA A 559 -45.16 -18.02 3.84
N ALA A 560 -46.41 -18.32 3.48
CA ALA A 560 -47.53 -17.39 3.62
C ALA A 560 -47.89 -17.13 5.08
N THR A 561 -47.80 -18.14 5.96
CA THR A 561 -48.00 -17.97 7.40
C THR A 561 -46.87 -17.14 8.04
N LEU A 562 -45.61 -17.38 7.67
CA LEU A 562 -44.48 -16.57 8.14
C LEU A 562 -44.59 -15.12 7.66
N LEU A 563 -44.93 -14.89 6.38
CA LEU A 563 -45.17 -13.53 5.86
C LEU A 563 -46.33 -12.83 6.59
N ARG A 564 -47.40 -13.56 6.96
CA ARG A 564 -48.49 -13.04 7.80
C ARG A 564 -48.01 -12.65 9.20
N ALA A 565 -47.26 -13.53 9.86
CA ALA A 565 -46.75 -13.25 11.19
C ALA A 565 -45.73 -12.08 11.19
N MET A 566 -44.92 -11.93 10.14
CA MET A 566 -44.02 -10.78 9.97
C MET A 566 -44.76 -9.46 9.67
N ASP A 567 -46.00 -9.55 9.20
CA ASP A 567 -46.91 -8.41 9.05
C ASP A 567 -47.53 -8.03 10.40
N GLU A 568 -47.89 -9.01 11.22
CA GLU A 568 -48.53 -8.81 12.51
C GLU A 568 -47.56 -9.17 13.64
N PRO A 569 -46.63 -8.27 14.01
CA PRO A 569 -45.59 -8.56 15.01
C PRO A 569 -46.16 -8.87 16.41
N ALA A 570 -47.43 -8.51 16.67
CA ALA A 570 -48.14 -8.86 17.89
C ALA A 570 -48.59 -10.33 17.94
N SER A 571 -48.57 -11.06 16.82
CA SER A 571 -48.98 -12.47 16.77
C SER A 571 -48.09 -13.35 17.65
N GLU A 572 -48.68 -14.37 18.28
CA GLU A 572 -47.97 -15.34 19.12
C GLU A 572 -46.85 -16.06 18.35
N ALA A 573 -47.10 -16.39 17.07
CA ALA A 573 -46.12 -16.98 16.17
C ALA A 573 -44.93 -16.04 15.90
N ALA A 574 -45.15 -14.72 15.80
CA ALA A 574 -44.07 -13.75 15.66
C ALA A 574 -43.20 -13.66 16.91
N ARG A 575 -43.82 -13.74 18.10
CA ARG A 575 -43.08 -13.75 19.38
C ARG A 575 -42.27 -15.04 19.57
N ALA A 576 -42.89 -16.20 19.34
CA ALA A 576 -42.25 -17.51 19.52
C ALA A 576 -41.03 -17.76 18.60
N LEU A 577 -41.05 -17.17 17.40
CA LEU A 577 -39.96 -17.28 16.42
C LEU A 577 -39.07 -16.03 16.34
N SER A 578 -39.36 -15.00 17.13
CA SER A 578 -38.68 -13.69 17.08
C SER A 578 -38.64 -13.13 15.65
N LEU A 579 -39.80 -13.10 15.00
CA LEU A 579 -39.93 -12.65 13.60
C LEU A 579 -39.81 -11.11 13.51
N PRO A 580 -38.88 -10.59 12.67
CA PRO A 580 -38.81 -9.17 12.41
C PRO A 580 -39.91 -8.74 11.44
N ARG A 581 -40.21 -7.44 11.41
CA ARG A 581 -41.16 -6.86 10.46
C ARG A 581 -40.69 -7.06 9.02
N ALA A 582 -41.61 -7.45 8.13
CA ALA A 582 -41.30 -7.60 6.71
C ALA A 582 -40.94 -6.25 6.07
N THR A 583 -39.86 -6.23 5.28
CA THR A 583 -39.39 -5.03 4.56
C THR A 583 -39.74 -5.11 3.08
N ALA A 584 -39.67 -4.00 2.34
CA ALA A 584 -39.77 -4.00 0.88
C ALA A 584 -38.81 -5.02 0.23
N GLY A 585 -37.58 -5.13 0.76
CA GLY A 585 -36.59 -6.11 0.33
C GLY A 585 -37.02 -7.57 0.56
N THR A 586 -37.79 -7.84 1.62
CA THR A 586 -38.35 -9.17 1.89
C THR A 586 -39.34 -9.58 0.80
N TYR A 587 -40.30 -8.71 0.45
CA TYR A 587 -41.27 -8.98 -0.62
C TYR A 587 -40.59 -9.07 -2.00
N ALA A 588 -39.71 -8.12 -2.32
CA ALA A 588 -38.96 -8.11 -3.58
C ALA A 588 -38.13 -9.39 -3.74
N GLY A 589 -37.48 -9.86 -2.68
CA GLY A 589 -36.71 -11.10 -2.68
C GLY A 589 -37.56 -12.34 -2.97
N VAL A 590 -38.74 -12.45 -2.37
CA VAL A 590 -39.67 -13.57 -2.64
C VAL A 590 -40.22 -13.49 -4.07
N LEU A 591 -40.59 -12.30 -4.54
CA LEU A 591 -41.04 -12.08 -5.92
C LEU A 591 -39.95 -12.45 -6.93
N HIS A 592 -38.70 -12.06 -6.69
CA HIS A 592 -37.57 -12.39 -7.54
C HIS A 592 -37.43 -13.91 -7.75
N VAL A 593 -37.58 -14.70 -6.68
CA VAL A 593 -37.56 -16.17 -6.78
C VAL A 593 -38.74 -16.70 -7.59
N LEU A 594 -39.94 -16.16 -7.38
CA LEU A 594 -41.15 -16.59 -8.10
C LEU A 594 -41.15 -16.17 -9.58
N GLN A 595 -40.39 -15.14 -9.96
CA GLN A 595 -40.27 -14.66 -11.34
C GLN A 595 -39.28 -15.48 -12.18
N ARG A 596 -38.33 -16.17 -11.55
CA ARG A 596 -37.33 -17.02 -12.25
C ARG A 596 -37.92 -18.31 -12.85
N VAL A 597 -39.22 -18.57 -12.67
CA VAL A 597 -39.90 -19.78 -13.15
C VAL A 597 -40.98 -19.36 -14.13
N ARG A 598 -41.15 -20.09 -15.24
CA ARG A 598 -42.26 -19.87 -16.18
C ARG A 598 -43.59 -19.85 -15.40
N PRO A 599 -44.38 -18.77 -15.48
CA PRO A 599 -45.49 -18.56 -14.56
C PRO A 599 -46.71 -19.41 -14.94
N GLY A 600 -46.86 -20.57 -14.30
CA GLY A 600 -48.13 -21.31 -14.29
C GLY A 600 -49.18 -20.62 -13.40
N ALA A 601 -50.46 -21.05 -13.49
CA ALA A 601 -51.56 -20.46 -12.72
C ALA A 601 -51.28 -20.41 -11.20
N ARG A 602 -50.65 -21.45 -10.63
CA ARG A 602 -50.26 -21.48 -9.22
C ARG A 602 -49.19 -20.43 -8.89
N VAL A 603 -48.19 -20.25 -9.75
CA VAL A 603 -47.13 -19.25 -9.54
C VAL A 603 -47.69 -17.84 -9.64
N ARG A 604 -48.59 -17.58 -10.61
CA ARG A 604 -49.31 -16.30 -10.73
C ARG A 604 -50.12 -15.96 -9.47
N ARG A 605 -50.87 -16.92 -8.92
CA ARG A 605 -51.60 -16.73 -7.64
C ARG A 605 -50.65 -16.40 -6.48
N ARG A 606 -49.49 -17.05 -6.40
CA ARG A 606 -48.47 -16.76 -5.39
C ARG A 606 -47.87 -15.36 -5.55
N GLN A 607 -47.56 -14.96 -6.79
CA GLN A 607 -47.08 -13.60 -7.09
C GLN A 607 -48.12 -12.54 -6.73
N ALA A 608 -49.39 -12.74 -7.10
CA ALA A 608 -50.49 -11.86 -6.74
C ALA A 608 -50.66 -11.74 -5.21
N HIS A 609 -50.53 -12.85 -4.48
CA HIS A 609 -50.57 -12.84 -3.02
C HIS A 609 -49.45 -11.98 -2.42
N VAL A 610 -48.20 -12.12 -2.88
CA VAL A 610 -47.08 -11.33 -2.36
C VAL A 610 -47.21 -9.85 -2.73
N ARG A 611 -47.62 -9.54 -3.96
CA ARG A 611 -47.90 -8.16 -4.39
C ARG A 611 -49.00 -7.53 -3.54
N GLY A 612 -50.14 -8.21 -3.37
CA GLY A 612 -51.24 -7.69 -2.55
C GLY A 612 -50.83 -7.38 -1.11
N ARG A 613 -49.95 -8.18 -0.50
CA ARG A 613 -49.41 -7.87 0.84
C ARG A 613 -48.44 -6.68 0.82
N MET A 614 -47.57 -6.60 -0.18
CA MET A 614 -46.66 -5.47 -0.37
C MET A 614 -47.42 -4.15 -0.58
N GLN A 615 -48.55 -4.19 -1.30
CA GLN A 615 -49.44 -3.04 -1.51
C GLN A 615 -50.15 -2.60 -0.23
N ARG A 616 -50.71 -3.55 0.54
CA ARG A 616 -51.30 -3.27 1.86
C ARG A 616 -50.32 -2.62 2.85
N ARG A 617 -49.01 -2.75 2.59
CA ARG A 617 -47.93 -2.14 3.37
C ARG A 617 -47.40 -0.81 2.81
N GLY A 618 -47.89 -0.35 1.66
CA GLY A 618 -47.49 0.92 1.05
C GLY A 618 -46.11 0.91 0.38
N TYR A 619 -45.56 -0.26 0.00
CA TYR A 619 -44.20 -0.37 -0.57
C TYR A 619 -44.10 -0.20 -2.10
N GLU A 620 -45.17 0.20 -2.79
CA GLU A 620 -45.29 0.18 -4.27
C GLU A 620 -44.20 0.96 -5.04
N ARG A 621 -43.62 2.02 -4.45
CA ARG A 621 -42.65 2.90 -5.14
C ARG A 621 -41.22 2.35 -5.19
N CYS A 622 -40.90 1.24 -4.52
CA CYS A 622 -39.51 0.77 -4.37
C CYS A 622 -39.04 -0.28 -5.41
N THR A 623 -39.86 -0.68 -6.39
CA THR A 623 -39.56 -1.82 -7.29
C THR A 623 -39.18 -1.46 -8.73
N ALA A 624 -38.72 -0.23 -9.02
CA ALA A 624 -38.03 0.05 -10.28
C ALA A 624 -36.60 -0.56 -10.28
N VAL A 625 -36.48 -1.85 -9.99
CA VAL A 625 -35.26 -2.64 -10.23
C VAL A 625 -35.55 -3.50 -11.43
N THR A 626 -35.06 -3.03 -12.57
CA THR A 626 -35.07 -3.74 -13.86
C THR A 626 -34.46 -5.14 -13.69
N PRO A 627 -35.09 -6.19 -14.25
CA PRO A 627 -34.48 -7.51 -14.27
C PRO A 627 -33.23 -7.44 -15.15
N ASN A 628 -32.07 -7.79 -14.57
CA ASN A 628 -30.87 -8.14 -15.33
C ASN A 628 -31.25 -9.26 -16.32
N ARG A 629 -31.47 -8.89 -17.59
CA ARG A 629 -31.48 -9.81 -18.72
C ARG A 629 -30.03 -10.17 -19.01
N HIS A 630 -29.57 -11.29 -18.45
CA HIS A 630 -28.52 -12.07 -19.08
C HIS A 630 -28.97 -13.53 -19.07
N ALA A 631 -29.11 -14.05 -20.28
CA ALA A 631 -29.26 -15.46 -20.60
C ALA A 631 -28.00 -16.23 -20.18
#